data_AF-A0A2U2BW06-F1
#
_entry.id   AF-A0A2U2BW06-F1
#
_cell.length_a   1.000
_cell.length_b   1.000
_cell.length_c   1.000
_cell.angle_alpha   90.00
_cell.angle_beta   90.00
_cell.angle_gamma   90.00
#
_symmetry.space_group_name_H-M   'P 1'
#
loop_
_entity.id
_entity.type
_entity.pdbx_description
1 polymer ?
#
loop_
_entity_poly.entity_id
_entity_poly.type
_entity_poly.pdbx_seq_one_letter_code
_entity_poly.pdbx_strand_id
1 'polypeptide(L)'
;MKHVLAALAVLAPLAGCASDRVDFGGVMNPVEPPPDAAACAAADWERVEGDTPDYPEDLGMFLFMAQSDGDLRSLEFGYDIRTDGRTANIRFLEPAAYLQHGATQSAILAAAEAIATWRFEPVGDAAPRFAQGCEIRFDFAWMDAAS
;
A
#
# COMPACT_ATOMS: atom_id res chain seq x y z
N MET A 1 37.32 -11.05 50.33
CA MET A 1 37.20 -11.58 48.96
C MET A 1 35.76 -11.37 48.53
N LYS A 2 35.48 -10.44 47.61
CA LYS A 2 34.12 -10.11 47.13
C LYS A 2 33.97 -10.72 45.74
N HIS A 3 33.07 -11.69 45.59
CA HIS A 3 32.72 -12.29 44.31
C HIS A 3 31.74 -11.38 43.57
N VAL A 4 32.14 -10.90 42.39
CA VAL A 4 31.28 -10.17 41.45
C VAL A 4 30.67 -11.21 40.51
N LEU A 5 29.36 -11.43 40.62
CA LEU A 5 28.57 -12.21 39.68
C LEU A 5 28.30 -11.35 38.44
N ALA A 6 28.91 -11.71 37.32
CA ALA A 6 28.58 -11.18 36.01
C ALA A 6 27.40 -11.98 35.44
N ALA A 7 26.23 -11.35 35.35
CA ALA A 7 25.06 -11.89 34.65
C ALA A 7 25.18 -11.56 33.16
N LEU A 8 25.46 -12.57 32.33
CA LEU A 8 25.30 -12.49 30.88
C LEU A 8 23.80 -12.50 30.55
N ALA A 9 23.27 -11.34 30.17
CA ALA A 9 21.96 -11.24 29.55
C ALA A 9 22.10 -11.62 28.07
N VAL A 10 21.53 -12.78 27.69
CA VAL A 10 21.40 -13.22 26.31
C VAL A 10 20.33 -12.36 25.64
N LEU A 11 20.74 -11.43 24.78
CA LEU A 11 19.86 -10.72 23.85
C LEU A 11 19.52 -11.68 22.70
N ALA A 12 18.33 -12.28 22.76
CA ALA A 12 17.74 -12.99 21.63
C ALA A 12 17.24 -11.94 20.60
N PRO A 13 17.72 -11.94 19.36
CA PRO A 13 17.12 -11.12 18.32
C PRO A 13 15.77 -11.74 17.97
N LEU A 14 14.69 -11.02 18.27
CA LEU A 14 13.38 -11.28 17.69
C LEU A 14 13.50 -11.00 16.20
N ALA A 15 13.79 -12.03 15.41
CA ALA A 15 13.61 -12.00 13.97
C ALA A 15 12.09 -11.89 13.74
N GLY A 16 11.60 -10.65 13.65
CA GLY A 16 10.25 -10.38 13.21
C GLY A 16 10.09 -10.95 11.81
N CYS A 17 9.14 -11.87 11.65
CA CYS A 17 8.74 -12.37 10.35
C CYS A 17 8.20 -11.19 9.54
N ALA A 18 9.04 -10.61 8.69
CA ALA A 18 8.60 -9.74 7.61
C ALA A 18 7.86 -10.65 6.61
N SER A 19 6.54 -10.71 6.74
CA SER A 19 5.67 -11.29 5.73
C SER A 19 5.78 -10.43 4.47
N ASP A 20 6.18 -11.01 3.34
CA ASP A 20 6.21 -10.32 2.03
C ASP A 20 4.81 -10.06 1.45
N ARG A 21 3.74 -10.35 2.21
CA ARG A 21 2.36 -10.05 1.87
C ARG A 21 1.81 -8.94 2.74
N VAL A 22 0.93 -8.12 2.16
CA VAL A 22 0.06 -7.22 2.92
C VAL A 22 -0.88 -8.09 3.74
N ASP A 23 -0.46 -8.46 4.94
CA ASP A 23 -1.37 -8.98 5.95
C ASP A 23 -2.31 -7.83 6.32
N PHE A 24 -3.38 -7.68 5.54
CA PHE A 24 -4.57 -6.84 5.73
C PHE A 24 -4.45 -5.89 6.94
N GLY A 25 -3.75 -4.77 6.73
CA GLY A 25 -3.29 -3.84 7.77
C GLY A 25 -1.76 -3.59 7.78
N GLY A 26 -1.00 -4.42 7.08
CA GLY A 26 0.45 -4.28 6.88
C GLY A 26 0.85 -3.34 5.74
N VAL A 27 2.16 -3.24 5.51
CA VAL A 27 2.78 -2.41 4.48
C VAL A 27 3.48 -3.32 3.46
N MET A 28 3.12 -3.22 2.18
CA MET A 28 3.82 -3.92 1.09
C MET A 28 5.13 -3.20 0.76
N ASN A 29 6.18 -3.97 0.44
CA ASN A 29 7.49 -3.47 0.03
C ASN A 29 8.01 -2.39 1.00
N PRO A 30 8.16 -2.72 2.30
CA PRO A 30 8.58 -1.75 3.30
C PRO A 30 10.01 -1.25 3.00
N VAL A 31 10.17 0.07 2.99
CA VAL A 31 11.45 0.76 2.78
C VAL A 31 11.50 1.94 3.73
N GLU A 32 12.59 2.07 4.49
CA GLU A 32 12.81 3.25 5.34
C GLU A 32 13.02 4.50 4.45
N PRO A 33 12.20 5.55 4.57
CA PRO A 33 12.40 6.78 3.82
C PRO A 33 13.75 7.44 4.18
N PRO A 34 14.53 7.91 3.19
CA PRO A 34 15.76 8.63 3.47
C PRO A 34 15.44 10.00 4.10
N PRO A 35 16.38 10.62 4.85
CA PRO A 35 16.14 11.88 5.55
C PRO A 35 15.84 13.08 4.63
N ASP A 36 16.17 12.97 3.34
CA ASP A 36 15.89 13.95 2.29
C ASP A 36 14.65 13.63 1.45
N ALA A 37 13.80 12.70 1.92
CA ALA A 37 12.52 12.40 1.29
C ALA A 37 11.65 13.65 1.14
N ALA A 38 11.05 13.81 -0.04
CA ALA A 38 10.14 14.89 -0.37
C ALA A 38 8.69 14.43 -0.20
N ALA A 39 7.78 15.33 0.16
CA ALA A 39 6.34 15.04 0.08
C ALA A 39 5.95 14.77 -1.38
N CYS A 40 5.05 13.81 -1.62
CA CYS A 40 4.64 13.40 -2.96
C CYS A 40 4.19 14.58 -3.85
N ALA A 41 3.41 15.49 -3.29
CA ALA A 41 2.93 16.69 -3.97
C ALA A 41 4.04 17.67 -4.40
N ALA A 42 5.25 17.55 -3.87
CA ALA A 42 6.40 18.40 -4.15
C ALA A 42 7.56 17.65 -4.85
N ALA A 43 7.35 16.39 -5.21
CA ALA A 43 8.37 15.52 -5.78
C ALA A 43 8.29 15.43 -7.32
N ASP A 44 7.24 15.99 -7.94
CA ASP A 44 7.06 16.10 -9.39
C ASP A 44 7.35 14.79 -10.14
N TRP A 45 6.55 13.76 -9.87
CA TRP A 45 6.63 12.46 -10.54
C TRP A 45 5.44 12.25 -11.48
N GLU A 46 5.69 11.64 -12.64
CA GLU A 46 4.66 11.19 -13.58
C GLU A 46 4.68 9.67 -13.69
N ARG A 47 3.51 9.03 -13.66
CA ARG A 47 3.40 7.59 -13.86
C ARG A 47 3.54 7.26 -15.34
N VAL A 48 4.55 6.46 -15.69
CA VAL A 48 4.86 6.06 -17.08
C VAL A 48 4.46 4.62 -17.39
N GLU A 49 4.32 3.77 -16.37
CA GLU A 49 3.94 2.37 -16.51
C GLU A 49 3.15 1.92 -15.27
N GLY A 50 2.36 0.86 -15.42
CA GLY A 50 1.67 0.22 -14.32
C GLY A 50 0.38 -0.44 -14.74
N ASP A 51 0.05 -1.54 -14.06
CA ASP A 51 -1.19 -2.26 -14.30
C ASP A 51 -2.36 -1.60 -13.58
N THR A 52 -3.56 -1.84 -14.10
CA THR A 52 -4.80 -1.63 -13.36
C THR A 52 -5.07 -2.86 -12.48
N PRO A 53 -5.68 -2.70 -11.29
CA PRO A 53 -6.07 -3.85 -10.47
C PRO A 53 -6.97 -4.83 -11.23
N ASP A 54 -6.61 -6.11 -11.21
CA ASP A 54 -7.45 -7.20 -11.70
C ASP A 54 -8.34 -7.69 -10.55
N TYR A 55 -9.53 -7.09 -10.44
CA TYR A 55 -10.45 -7.42 -9.37
C TYR A 55 -11.16 -8.76 -9.63
N PRO A 56 -11.32 -9.60 -8.61
CA PRO A 56 -11.99 -10.88 -8.79
C PRO A 56 -13.48 -10.69 -9.07
N GLU A 57 -14.08 -11.59 -9.86
CA GLU A 57 -15.48 -11.48 -10.31
C GLU A 57 -16.49 -11.44 -9.14
N ASP A 58 -16.16 -12.08 -8.02
CA ASP A 58 -16.98 -12.12 -6.81
C ASP A 58 -17.07 -10.76 -6.10
N LEU A 59 -16.08 -9.87 -6.30
CA LEU A 59 -16.13 -8.50 -5.82
C LEU A 59 -17.32 -7.76 -6.43
N GLY A 60 -17.57 -7.92 -7.73
CA GLY A 60 -18.68 -7.26 -8.41
C GLY A 60 -20.04 -7.65 -7.82
N MET A 61 -20.23 -8.95 -7.54
CA MET A 61 -21.46 -9.45 -6.90
C MET A 61 -21.60 -8.94 -5.46
N PHE A 62 -20.50 -8.92 -4.70
CA PHE A 62 -20.48 -8.38 -3.34
C PHE A 62 -20.84 -6.89 -3.32
N LEU A 63 -20.21 -6.08 -4.19
CA LEU A 63 -20.49 -4.65 -4.33
C LEU A 63 -21.96 -4.39 -4.70
N PHE A 64 -22.52 -5.20 -5.60
CA PHE A 64 -23.93 -5.12 -5.98
C PHE A 64 -24.87 -5.38 -4.80
N MET A 65 -24.60 -6.43 -4.01
CA MET A 65 -25.41 -6.73 -2.82
C MET A 65 -25.21 -5.71 -1.69
N ALA A 66 -24.00 -5.18 -1.52
CA ALA A 66 -23.66 -4.18 -0.52
C ALA A 66 -24.11 -2.76 -0.91
N GLN A 67 -24.62 -2.55 -2.13
CA GLN A 67 -25.03 -1.23 -2.62
C GLN A 67 -26.16 -0.62 -1.77
N SER A 68 -27.01 -1.45 -1.15
CA SER A 68 -28.09 -0.98 -0.26
C SER A 68 -27.57 -0.31 1.01
N ASP A 69 -26.37 -0.68 1.45
CA ASP A 69 -25.78 -0.24 2.71
C ASP A 69 -24.80 0.93 2.51
N GLY A 70 -24.51 1.29 1.25
CA GLY A 70 -23.78 2.51 0.89
C GLY A 70 -22.26 2.48 1.12
N ASP A 71 -21.71 1.38 1.62
CA ASP A 71 -20.43 1.41 2.32
C ASP A 71 -19.17 1.20 1.46
N LEU A 72 -19.21 0.55 0.29
CA LEU A 72 -17.99 0.30 -0.49
C LEU A 72 -18.07 0.89 -1.90
N ARG A 73 -17.67 2.16 -2.02
CA ARG A 73 -17.61 2.87 -3.32
C ARG A 73 -16.20 3.00 -3.87
N SER A 74 -15.21 2.78 -3.03
CA SER A 74 -13.80 2.94 -3.36
C SER A 74 -12.90 2.09 -2.48
N LEU A 75 -11.64 2.00 -2.88
CA LEU A 75 -10.53 1.64 -2.00
C LEU A 75 -9.47 2.74 -2.03
N GLU A 76 -9.00 3.18 -0.86
CA GLU A 76 -7.96 4.20 -0.73
C GLU A 76 -6.64 3.61 -0.24
N PHE A 77 -5.54 4.00 -0.90
CA PHE A 77 -4.20 3.52 -0.63
C PHE A 77 -3.20 4.66 -0.52
N GLY A 78 -2.25 4.48 0.39
CA GLY A 78 -1.04 5.28 0.49
C GLY A 78 0.14 4.50 -0.08
N TYR A 79 1.09 5.18 -0.72
CA TYR A 79 2.33 4.61 -1.21
C TYR A 79 3.41 5.68 -1.28
N ASP A 80 4.66 5.24 -1.45
CA ASP A 80 5.82 6.09 -1.67
C ASP A 80 6.45 5.75 -3.02
N ILE A 81 7.26 6.66 -3.58
CA ILE A 81 8.03 6.45 -4.82
C ILE A 81 9.51 6.54 -4.49
N ARG A 82 10.24 5.46 -4.79
CA ARG A 82 11.70 5.38 -4.63
C ARG A 82 12.41 6.25 -5.68
N THR A 83 13.68 6.56 -5.44
CA THR A 83 14.52 7.31 -6.38
C THR A 83 14.71 6.60 -7.74
N ASP A 84 14.47 5.30 -7.82
CA ASP A 84 14.48 4.51 -9.06
C ASP A 84 13.11 4.45 -9.78
N GLY A 85 12.13 5.20 -9.29
CA GLY A 85 10.78 5.28 -9.84
C GLY A 85 9.87 4.11 -9.48
N ARG A 86 10.29 3.15 -8.64
CA ARG A 86 9.39 2.08 -8.13
C ARG A 86 8.58 2.56 -6.95
N THR A 87 7.38 2.02 -6.79
CA THR A 87 6.59 2.19 -5.57
C THR A 87 7.18 1.44 -4.37
N ALA A 88 6.96 1.97 -3.17
CA ALA A 88 7.26 1.34 -1.89
C ALA A 88 6.19 1.70 -0.86
N ASN A 89 6.26 1.10 0.33
CA ASN A 89 5.42 1.45 1.49
C ASN A 89 3.90 1.49 1.20
N ILE A 90 3.43 0.55 0.37
CA ILE A 90 2.03 0.50 -0.09
C ILE A 90 1.16 0.03 1.08
N ARG A 91 0.11 0.78 1.39
CA ARG A 91 -0.76 0.52 2.54
C ARG A 91 -2.19 0.92 2.24
N PHE A 92 -3.14 0.15 2.74
CA PHE A 92 -4.56 0.49 2.69
C PHE A 92 -4.88 1.55 3.76
N LEU A 93 -5.69 2.55 3.43
CA LEU A 93 -5.96 3.71 4.30
C LEU A 93 -7.35 3.72 4.93
N GLU A 94 -8.29 2.89 4.46
CA GLU A 94 -9.65 2.88 4.98
C GLU A 94 -9.80 2.02 6.26
N PRO A 95 -10.96 2.07 6.95
CA PRO A 95 -11.16 1.38 8.23
C PRO A 95 -10.98 -0.14 8.18
N ALA A 96 -10.57 -0.72 9.32
CA ALA A 96 -10.38 -2.16 9.46
C ALA A 96 -11.65 -3.00 9.24
N ALA A 97 -12.84 -2.40 9.23
CA ALA A 97 -14.09 -3.08 8.88
C ALA A 97 -14.04 -3.71 7.48
N TYR A 98 -13.35 -3.06 6.53
CA TYR A 98 -13.15 -3.54 5.16
C TYR A 98 -12.32 -4.83 5.12
N LEU A 99 -11.52 -5.07 6.16
CA LEU A 99 -10.69 -6.27 6.27
C LEU A 99 -11.45 -7.46 6.85
N GLN A 100 -12.74 -7.34 7.16
CA GLN A 100 -13.53 -8.45 7.72
C GLN A 100 -14.20 -9.32 6.64
N HIS A 101 -14.21 -8.86 5.39
CA HIS A 101 -14.83 -9.55 4.26
C HIS A 101 -13.79 -10.05 3.26
N GLY A 102 -13.87 -11.34 2.89
CA GLY A 102 -12.92 -11.97 1.97
C GLY A 102 -12.88 -11.32 0.58
N ALA A 103 -14.03 -10.88 0.05
CA ALA A 103 -14.09 -10.19 -1.24
C ALA A 103 -13.32 -8.86 -1.20
N THR A 104 -13.50 -8.06 -0.15
CA THR A 104 -12.78 -6.80 0.05
C THR A 104 -11.29 -7.03 0.30
N GLN A 105 -10.93 -8.06 1.06
CA GLN A 105 -9.52 -8.47 1.23
C GLN A 105 -8.86 -8.77 -0.12
N SER A 106 -9.50 -9.61 -0.95
CA SER A 106 -8.97 -9.93 -2.29
C SER A 106 -8.86 -8.68 -3.17
N ALA A 107 -9.82 -7.77 -3.10
CA ALA A 107 -9.77 -6.50 -3.82
C ALA A 107 -8.62 -5.61 -3.34
N ILE A 108 -8.42 -5.52 -2.02
CA ILE A 108 -7.32 -4.76 -1.42
C ILE A 108 -5.98 -5.33 -1.87
N LEU A 109 -5.84 -6.66 -1.88
CA LEU A 109 -4.62 -7.32 -2.34
C LEU A 109 -4.36 -7.04 -3.83
N ALA A 110 -5.38 -7.22 -4.69
CA ALA A 110 -5.26 -6.95 -6.12
C ALA A 110 -4.86 -5.49 -6.41
N ALA A 111 -5.44 -4.54 -5.67
CA ALA A 111 -5.08 -3.13 -5.77
C ALA A 111 -3.64 -2.85 -5.33
N ALA A 112 -3.21 -3.43 -4.20
CA ALA A 112 -1.84 -3.28 -3.72
C ALA A 112 -0.81 -3.90 -4.68
N GLU A 113 -1.12 -5.08 -5.24
CA GLU A 113 -0.28 -5.76 -6.24
C GLU A 113 -0.16 -4.95 -7.52
N ALA A 114 -1.25 -4.34 -7.99
CA ALA A 114 -1.21 -3.43 -9.15
C ALA A 114 -0.37 -2.18 -8.87
N ILE A 115 -0.53 -1.55 -7.70
CA ILE A 115 0.32 -0.40 -7.31
C ILE A 115 1.80 -0.82 -7.34
N ALA A 116 2.13 -2.03 -6.88
CA ALA A 116 3.51 -2.52 -6.86
C ALA A 116 4.16 -2.64 -8.25
N THR A 117 3.38 -2.70 -9.33
CA THR A 117 3.91 -2.73 -10.71
C THR A 117 4.14 -1.34 -11.30
N TRP A 118 3.70 -0.27 -10.61
CA TRP A 118 3.79 1.08 -11.15
C TRP A 118 5.23 1.59 -11.24
N ARG A 119 5.48 2.35 -12.30
CA ARG A 119 6.74 3.04 -12.57
C ARG A 119 6.48 4.51 -12.80
N PHE A 120 7.35 5.31 -12.20
CA PHE A 120 7.31 6.76 -12.29
C PHE A 120 8.62 7.31 -12.83
N GLU A 121 8.56 8.45 -13.50
CA GLU A 121 9.70 9.25 -13.91
C GLU A 121 9.57 10.69 -13.38
N PRO A 122 10.68 11.37 -13.06
CA PRO A 122 10.63 12.77 -12.66
C PRO A 122 10.17 13.65 -13.82
N VAL A 123 9.35 14.66 -13.54
CA VAL A 123 8.91 15.63 -14.53
C VAL A 123 10.02 16.67 -14.75
N GLY A 124 10.45 16.84 -16.00
CA GLY A 124 11.48 17.81 -16.38
C GLY A 124 12.90 17.40 -15.96
N ASP A 125 13.73 18.39 -15.62
CA ASP A 125 15.14 18.19 -15.25
C ASP A 125 15.37 18.05 -13.73
N ALA A 126 14.32 17.79 -12.96
CA ALA A 126 14.42 17.64 -11.50
C ALA A 126 15.21 16.37 -11.14
N ALA A 127 16.11 16.48 -10.15
CA ALA A 127 16.82 15.32 -9.63
C ALA A 127 15.81 14.36 -8.95
N PRO A 128 15.85 13.04 -9.25
CA PRO A 128 14.99 12.07 -8.59
C PRO A 128 15.16 12.10 -7.07
N ARG A 129 14.06 12.22 -6.34
CA ARG A 129 14.02 12.15 -4.87
C ARG A 129 12.99 11.14 -4.43
N PHE A 130 13.24 10.49 -3.30
CA PHE A 130 12.23 9.64 -2.67
C PHE A 130 11.00 10.50 -2.36
N ALA A 131 9.84 10.12 -2.88
CA ALA A 131 8.58 10.80 -2.66
C ALA A 131 7.75 10.02 -1.66
N GLN A 132 7.32 10.65 -0.58
CA GLN A 132 6.56 9.99 0.48
C GLN A 132 5.13 10.52 0.60
N GLY A 133 4.22 9.64 1.00
CA GLY A 133 2.83 9.99 1.25
C GLY A 133 2.04 10.30 -0.02
N CYS A 134 2.28 9.55 -1.10
CA CYS A 134 1.38 9.55 -2.24
C CYS A 134 0.09 8.82 -1.89
N GLU A 135 -1.02 9.21 -2.51
CA GLU A 135 -2.32 8.60 -2.29
C GLU A 135 -2.98 8.26 -3.63
N ILE A 136 -3.76 7.18 -3.66
CA ILE A 136 -4.62 6.83 -4.78
C ILE A 136 -5.96 6.30 -4.26
N ARG A 137 -7.02 6.61 -5.00
CA ARG A 137 -8.36 6.10 -4.81
C ARG A 137 -8.79 5.31 -6.04
N PHE A 138 -9.25 4.08 -5.85
CA PHE A 138 -9.88 3.27 -6.89
C PHE A 138 -11.39 3.29 -6.70
N ASP A 139 -12.12 3.96 -7.59
CA ASP A 139 -13.58 4.01 -7.55
C ASP A 139 -14.21 2.84 -8.34
N PHE A 140 -15.24 2.23 -7.79
CA PHE A 140 -16.01 1.17 -8.47
C PHE A 140 -17.20 1.78 -9.23
N ALA A 141 -16.94 2.58 -10.26
CA ALA A 141 -17.96 3.36 -10.98
C ALA A 141 -18.80 2.56 -12.00
N TRP A 142 -18.63 1.24 -12.10
CA TRP A 142 -19.18 0.42 -13.18
C TRP A 142 -20.69 0.13 -13.09
N MET A 143 -21.38 0.52 -12.00
CA MET A 143 -22.78 0.11 -11.77
C MET A 143 -23.84 1.11 -12.26
N ASP A 144 -23.45 2.29 -12.75
CA ASP A 144 -24.41 3.30 -13.24
C ASP A 144 -24.66 3.23 -14.76
N ALA A 145 -23.92 2.41 -15.50
CA ALA A 145 -23.99 2.36 -16.97
C ALA A 145 -25.09 1.43 -17.54
N ALA A 146 -25.96 0.87 -16.69
CA ALA A 146 -27.01 -0.07 -17.08
C ALA A 146 -28.45 0.50 -17.04
N SER A 147 -28.61 1.83 -16.93
CA SER A 147 -29.92 2.51 -17.01
C SER A 147 -30.27 2.95 -18.43
#